data_AF-A0A127A4L8-F1
#
_entry.id   AF-A0A127A4L8-F1
#
_cell.length_a   1.000
_cell.length_b   1.000
_cell.length_c   1.000
_cell.angle_alpha   90.00
_cell.angle_beta   90.00
_cell.angle_gamma   90.00
#
_symmetry.space_group_name_H-M   'P 1'
#
loop_
_entity.id
_entity.type
_entity.pdbx_description
1 polymer ?
#
loop_
_entity_poly.entity_id
_entity_poly.type
_entity_poly.pdbx_seq_one_letter_code
_entity_poly.pdbx_strand_id
1 'polypeptide(L)'
;MSLTHSSNSAHGIRRHGRMRLGEDILLARHGDNIASLRLDRRANRMVATLRDGSIDCASNSVLASAPSPMARLGAQLHAVRTDTASVSRSDARTLIRFSLVWLLISAVLAVGVIWAVTASGNAEMVNSALTYPAY
;
A
#
# COMPACT_ATOMS: atom_id res chain seq x y z
N MET A 1 -55.56 -7.30 -44.09
CA MET A 1 -55.70 -6.44 -42.90
C MET A 1 -54.88 -7.06 -41.77
N SER A 2 -53.91 -6.28 -41.30
CA SER A 2 -52.86 -6.65 -40.34
C SER A 2 -53.35 -6.42 -38.91
N LEU A 3 -53.09 -7.36 -38.00
CA LEU A 3 -52.94 -7.10 -36.57
C LEU A 3 -51.87 -8.06 -36.02
N THR A 4 -50.62 -7.63 -36.05
CA THR A 4 -49.50 -8.28 -35.36
C THR A 4 -49.58 -7.94 -33.87
N HIS A 5 -49.86 -8.96 -33.06
CA HIS A 5 -49.85 -8.88 -31.60
C HIS A 5 -48.39 -8.81 -31.12
N SER A 6 -47.88 -7.59 -30.92
CA SER A 6 -46.56 -7.34 -30.33
C SER A 6 -46.61 -7.65 -28.83
N SER A 7 -46.21 -8.85 -28.45
CA SER A 7 -46.07 -9.23 -27.04
C SER A 7 -44.81 -8.58 -26.47
N ASN A 8 -45.00 -7.45 -25.79
CA ASN A 8 -43.95 -6.76 -25.06
C ASN A 8 -43.64 -7.52 -23.77
N SER A 9 -42.77 -8.52 -23.85
CA SER A 9 -42.28 -9.27 -22.70
C SER A 9 -41.25 -8.44 -21.94
N ALA A 10 -41.74 -7.62 -21.00
CA ALA A 10 -40.93 -7.00 -19.96
C ALA A 10 -40.36 -8.11 -19.06
N HIS A 11 -39.17 -8.58 -19.44
CA HIS A 11 -38.44 -9.62 -18.74
C HIS A 11 -37.88 -9.04 -17.44
N GLY A 12 -38.55 -9.34 -16.32
CA GLY A 12 -38.12 -8.94 -14.99
C GLY A 12 -36.73 -9.50 -14.68
N ILE A 13 -35.73 -8.61 -14.66
CA ILE A 13 -34.39 -8.94 -14.19
C ILE A 13 -34.42 -8.91 -12.65
N ARG A 14 -34.92 -10.00 -12.05
CA ARG A 14 -34.64 -10.34 -10.65
C ARG A 14 -33.71 -11.54 -10.62
N ARG A 15 -32.43 -11.30 -10.86
CA ARG A 15 -31.38 -12.28 -10.59
C ARG A 15 -30.77 -11.95 -9.23
N HIS A 16 -31.24 -12.63 -8.19
CA HIS A 16 -30.55 -12.75 -6.90
C HIS A 16 -29.28 -13.63 -7.03
N GLY A 17 -28.40 -13.29 -7.98
CA GLY A 17 -27.00 -13.69 -7.96
C GLY A 17 -26.21 -12.58 -7.27
N ARG A 18 -25.03 -12.89 -6.72
CA ARG A 18 -24.13 -11.85 -6.19
C ARG A 18 -23.97 -10.74 -7.22
N MET A 19 -24.49 -9.55 -6.90
CA MET A 19 -24.41 -8.36 -7.73
C MET A 19 -22.94 -8.09 -8.02
N ARG A 20 -22.61 -7.89 -9.29
CA ARG A 20 -21.23 -7.65 -9.71
C ARG A 20 -20.94 -6.16 -9.58
N LEU A 21 -19.74 -5.80 -9.14
CA LEU A 21 -19.34 -4.40 -9.00
C LEU A 21 -19.58 -3.60 -10.31
N GLY A 22 -19.25 -4.18 -11.47
CA GLY A 22 -19.48 -3.52 -12.75
C GLY A 22 -20.96 -3.34 -13.11
N GLU A 23 -21.85 -4.19 -12.60
CA GLU A 23 -23.30 -4.03 -12.75
C GLU A 23 -23.79 -2.85 -11.92
N ASP A 24 -23.39 -2.77 -10.65
CA ASP A 24 -23.74 -1.64 -9.77
C ASP A 24 -23.24 -0.31 -10.33
N ILE A 25 -22.02 -0.29 -10.86
CA ILE A 25 -21.44 0.90 -11.49
C ILE A 25 -22.25 1.34 -12.73
N LEU A 26 -22.67 0.38 -13.57
CA LEU A 26 -23.43 0.71 -14.79
C LEU A 26 -24.86 1.13 -14.44
N LEU A 27 -25.50 0.47 -13.47
CA LEU A 27 -26.80 0.86 -12.94
C LEU A 27 -26.75 2.25 -12.31
N ALA A 28 -25.69 2.58 -11.58
CA ALA A 28 -25.52 3.92 -11.02
C ALA A 28 -25.32 5.00 -12.09
N ARG A 29 -24.65 4.67 -13.21
CA ARG A 29 -24.41 5.62 -14.32
C ARG A 29 -25.65 5.83 -15.20
N HIS A 30 -26.37 4.77 -15.52
CA HIS A 30 -27.39 4.78 -16.57
C HIS A 30 -28.79 4.41 -16.09
N GLY A 31 -28.92 3.78 -14.93
CA GLY A 31 -30.18 3.35 -14.35
C GLY A 31 -31.06 2.60 -15.35
N ASP A 32 -32.27 3.11 -15.55
CA ASP A 32 -33.28 2.53 -16.44
C ASP A 32 -32.95 2.70 -17.93
N ASN A 33 -31.93 3.47 -18.31
CA ASN A 33 -31.54 3.64 -19.72
C ASN A 33 -30.82 2.40 -20.30
N ILE A 34 -30.55 1.39 -19.47
CA ILE A 34 -29.91 0.16 -19.90
C ILE A 34 -30.94 -0.75 -20.61
N ALA A 35 -30.61 -1.18 -21.83
CA ALA A 35 -31.40 -2.15 -22.59
C ALA A 35 -30.95 -3.59 -22.32
N SER A 36 -29.64 -3.83 -22.22
CA SER A 36 -29.10 -5.14 -21.86
C SER A 36 -27.75 -5.06 -21.15
N LEU A 37 -27.46 -6.06 -20.32
CA LEU A 37 -26.18 -6.23 -19.62
C LEU A 37 -25.54 -7.56 -19.99
N ARG A 38 -24.25 -7.53 -20.31
CA ARG A 38 -23.45 -8.72 -20.61
C ARG A 38 -22.14 -8.70 -19.84
N LEU A 39 -21.77 -9.85 -19.29
CA LEU A 39 -20.46 -10.06 -18.69
C LEU A 39 -19.44 -10.45 -19.76
N ASP A 40 -18.41 -9.63 -19.92
CA ASP A 40 -17.20 -9.99 -20.63
C ASP A 40 -16.24 -10.69 -19.65
N ARG A 41 -16.25 -12.03 -19.68
CA ARG A 41 -15.42 -12.87 -18.80
C ARG A 41 -13.93 -12.74 -19.12
N ARG A 42 -13.54 -12.38 -20.35
CA ARG A 42 -12.12 -12.27 -20.73
C ARG A 42 -11.48 -11.06 -20.08
N ALA A 43 -12.18 -9.93 -20.08
CA ALA A 43 -11.70 -8.67 -19.48
C ALA A 43 -12.26 -8.43 -18.07
N ASN A 44 -12.97 -9.40 -17.48
CA ASN A 44 -13.67 -9.31 -16.19
C ASN A 44 -14.44 -7.98 -16.00
N ARG A 45 -15.23 -7.60 -17.00
CA ARG A 45 -15.99 -6.34 -17.01
C ARG A 45 -17.44 -6.57 -17.41
N MET A 46 -18.33 -5.73 -16.92
CA MET A 46 -19.71 -5.65 -17.41
C MET A 46 -19.76 -4.69 -18.59
N VAL A 47 -20.57 -5.03 -19.58
CA VAL A 47 -20.85 -4.23 -20.77
C VAL A 47 -22.36 -3.98 -20.80
N ALA A 48 -22.75 -2.72 -20.84
CA ALA A 48 -24.14 -2.28 -21.01
C ALA A 48 -24.36 -1.86 -22.46
N THR A 49 -25.47 -2.30 -23.04
CA THR A 49 -26.05 -1.70 -24.23
C THR A 49 -27.20 -0.82 -23.80
N LEU A 50 -27.17 0.44 -24.21
CA LEU A 50 -28.12 1.48 -23.86
C LEU A 50 -29.30 1.51 -24.84
N ARG A 51 -30.41 2.14 -24.45
CA ARG A 51 -31.61 2.23 -25.31
C ARG A 51 -31.39 3.05 -26.58
N ASP A 52 -30.41 3.94 -26.58
CA ASP A 52 -29.97 4.71 -27.75
C ASP A 52 -29.01 3.93 -28.67
N GLY A 53 -28.67 2.69 -28.31
CA GLY A 53 -27.75 1.83 -29.06
C GLY A 53 -26.28 2.03 -28.71
N SER A 54 -25.94 2.97 -27.83
CA SER A 54 -24.56 3.16 -27.36
C SER A 54 -24.12 2.05 -26.40
N ILE A 55 -22.80 1.91 -26.20
CA ILE A 55 -22.19 0.86 -25.38
C ILE A 55 -21.32 1.51 -24.31
N ASP A 56 -21.52 1.14 -23.04
CA ASP A 56 -20.65 1.50 -21.92
C ASP A 56 -20.12 0.25 -21.21
N CYS A 57 -19.00 0.36 -20.51
CA CYS A 57 -18.41 -0.74 -19.76
C CYS A 57 -17.88 -0.32 -18.38
N ALA A 58 -17.87 -1.28 -17.46
CA ALA A 58 -17.36 -1.12 -16.11
C ALA A 58 -16.61 -2.36 -15.64
N SER A 59 -15.45 -2.17 -15.01
CA SER A 59 -14.65 -3.27 -14.45
C SER A 59 -15.36 -3.91 -13.25
N ASN A 60 -15.29 -5.24 -13.15
CA ASN A 60 -15.72 -5.96 -11.94
C ASN A 60 -14.62 -6.08 -10.89
N SER A 61 -13.39 -5.64 -11.19
CA SER A 61 -12.30 -5.54 -10.23
C SER A 61 -12.10 -4.08 -9.80
N VAL A 62 -11.99 -3.87 -8.50
CA VAL A 62 -11.31 -2.70 -7.97
C VAL A 62 -9.84 -2.92 -8.27
N LEU A 63 -9.24 -2.15 -9.19
CA LEU A 63 -7.78 -2.11 -9.26
C LEU A 63 -7.32 -1.64 -7.88
N ALA A 64 -6.73 -2.54 -7.11
CA ALA A 64 -6.04 -2.15 -5.89
C ALA A 64 -4.90 -1.24 -6.36
N SER A 65 -5.09 0.08 -6.22
CA SER A 65 -4.03 1.04 -6.44
C SER A 65 -2.84 0.56 -5.62
N ALA A 66 -1.70 0.34 -6.27
CA ALA A 66 -0.54 -0.25 -5.60
C ALA A 66 -0.28 0.56 -4.31
N PRO A 67 -0.17 -0.09 -3.14
CA PRO A 67 -0.07 0.63 -1.89
C PRO A 67 1.15 1.55 -1.96
N SER A 68 0.92 2.83 -1.65
CA SER A 68 1.97 3.83 -1.58
C SER A 68 3.08 3.36 -0.64
N PRO A 69 4.33 3.83 -0.81
CA PRO A 69 5.43 3.47 0.08
C PRO A 69 5.07 3.66 1.56
N MET A 70 4.32 4.73 1.88
CA MET A 70 3.83 5.00 3.24
C MET A 70 2.78 3.99 3.72
N ALA A 71 1.86 3.58 2.85
CA ALA A 71 0.88 2.54 3.20
C ALA A 71 1.56 1.19 3.50
N ARG A 72 2.64 0.85 2.77
CA ARG A 72 3.44 -0.35 3.03
C ARG A 72 4.20 -0.26 4.35
N LEU A 73 4.81 0.89 4.64
CA LEU A 73 5.51 1.12 5.90
C LEU A 73 4.55 1.01 7.10
N GLY A 74 3.35 1.59 6.98
CA GLY A 74 2.29 1.45 7.99
C GLY A 74 1.90 -0.02 8.22
N ALA A 75 1.75 -0.81 7.16
CA ALA A 75 1.45 -2.24 7.27
C ALA A 75 2.60 -3.02 7.95
N GLN A 76 3.86 -2.68 7.66
CA GLN A 76 5.02 -3.30 8.32
C GLN A 76 5.09 -2.95 9.81
N LEU A 77 4.89 -1.67 10.17
CA LEU A 77 4.83 -1.24 11.57
C LEU A 77 3.68 -1.91 12.31
N HIS A 78 2.52 -2.05 11.67
CA HIS A 78 1.40 -2.77 12.23
C HIS A 78 1.74 -4.25 12.45
N ALA A 79 2.40 -4.92 11.50
CA ALA A 79 2.82 -6.32 11.61
C ALA A 79 3.86 -6.56 12.72
N VAL A 80 4.76 -5.58 12.95
CA VAL A 80 5.71 -5.61 14.08
C VAL A 80 4.96 -5.40 15.39
N ARG A 81 4.01 -4.46 15.44
CA ARG A 81 3.17 -4.21 16.63
C ARG A 81 2.28 -5.39 17.00
N THR A 82 1.73 -6.08 16.01
CA THR A 82 0.88 -7.27 16.22
C THR A 82 1.68 -8.55 16.41
N ASP A 83 3.01 -8.46 16.51
CA ASP A 83 3.88 -9.59 16.87
C ASP A 83 3.79 -10.79 15.90
N THR A 84 3.29 -10.52 14.69
CA THR A 84 3.20 -11.49 13.57
C THR A 84 4.51 -11.59 12.79
N ALA A 85 5.49 -10.75 13.11
CA ALA A 85 6.83 -10.86 12.57
C ALA A 85 7.49 -12.13 13.12
N SER A 86 7.93 -13.02 12.23
CA SER A 86 8.54 -14.33 12.53
C SER A 86 9.87 -14.26 13.28
N VAL A 87 10.27 -13.10 13.78
CA VAL A 87 11.51 -12.92 14.54
C VAL A 87 11.25 -13.33 15.98
N SER A 88 11.88 -14.42 16.42
CA SER A 88 11.81 -14.88 17.80
C SER A 88 12.15 -13.73 18.75
N ARG A 89 11.26 -13.44 19.70
CA ARG A 89 11.45 -12.36 20.70
C ARG A 89 12.76 -12.48 21.48
N SER A 90 13.34 -13.69 21.58
CA SER A 90 14.66 -13.94 22.18
C SER A 90 15.79 -13.34 21.37
N ASP A 91 15.70 -13.39 20.05
CA ASP A 91 16.78 -13.04 19.13
C ASP A 91 16.87 -11.51 19.02
N ALA A 92 15.71 -10.85 18.92
CA ALA A 92 15.63 -9.40 18.97
C ALA A 92 16.22 -8.84 20.28
N ARG A 93 15.89 -9.45 21.42
CA ARG A 93 16.41 -9.02 22.72
C ARG A 93 17.92 -9.23 22.83
N THR A 94 18.44 -10.31 22.25
CA THR A 94 19.87 -10.61 22.24
C THR A 94 20.63 -9.62 21.37
N LEU A 95 20.13 -9.32 20.17
CA LEU A 95 20.71 -8.31 19.27
C LEU A 95 20.72 -6.91 19.90
N ILE A 96 19.62 -6.51 20.54
CA ILE A 96 19.53 -5.22 21.25
C ILE A 96 20.57 -5.15 22.38
N ARG A 97 20.72 -6.21 23.16
CA ARG A 97 21.73 -6.26 24.24
C ARG A 97 23.14 -6.13 23.70
N PHE A 98 23.48 -6.87 22.64
CA PHE A 98 24.81 -6.76 22.02
C PHE A 98 25.07 -5.36 21.46
N SER A 99 24.08 -4.77 20.79
CA SER A 99 24.18 -3.40 20.27
C SER A 99 24.39 -2.37 21.39
N LEU A 100 23.66 -2.49 22.51
CA LEU A 100 23.81 -1.62 23.67
C LEU A 100 25.19 -1.78 24.33
N VAL A 101 25.66 -3.02 24.50
CA VAL A 101 27.00 -3.29 25.05
C VAL A 101 28.07 -2.68 24.17
N TRP A 102 27.98 -2.86 22.84
CA TRP A 102 28.94 -2.29 21.90
C TRP A 102 28.94 -0.76 21.91
N LEU A 103 27.76 -0.15 22.01
CA LEU A 103 27.61 1.31 22.08
C LEU A 103 28.23 1.85 23.37
N LEU A 104 28.03 1.16 24.50
CA LEU A 104 28.62 1.55 25.78
C LEU A 104 30.16 1.46 25.75
N ILE A 105 30.71 0.38 25.18
CA ILE A 105 32.17 0.23 24.99
C ILE A 105 32.72 1.39 24.14
N SER A 106 32.04 1.72 23.05
CA SER A 106 32.44 2.79 22.15
C SER A 106 32.41 4.16 22.84
N ALA A 107 31.38 4.41 23.67
CA ALA A 107 31.27 5.64 24.45
C ALA A 107 32.39 5.76 25.50
N VAL A 108 32.70 4.68 26.22
CA VAL A 108 33.79 4.64 27.20
C VAL A 108 35.13 4.89 26.52
N LEU A 109 35.37 4.26 25.37
CA LEU A 109 36.61 4.45 24.60
C LEU A 109 36.74 5.90 24.12
N ALA A 110 35.68 6.49 23.58
CA ALA A 110 35.68 7.89 23.15
C ALA A 110 35.99 8.85 24.32
N VAL A 111 35.35 8.65 25.47
CA VAL A 111 35.64 9.44 26.68
C VAL A 111 37.09 9.25 27.14
N GLY A 112 37.60 8.00 27.10
CA GLY A 112 38.98 7.71 27.45
C GLY A 112 40.00 8.41 26.54
N VAL A 113 39.75 8.44 25.23
CA VAL A 113 40.60 9.16 24.26
C VAL A 113 40.58 10.66 24.54
N ILE A 114 39.39 11.26 24.74
CA ILE A 114 39.26 12.68 25.06
C ILE A 114 40.03 13.00 26.35
N TRP A 115 39.85 12.19 27.39
CA TRP A 115 40.52 12.38 28.66
C TRP A 115 42.04 12.30 28.53
N ALA A 116 42.57 11.30 27.81
CA ALA A 116 44.01 11.15 27.56
C ALA A 116 44.60 12.34 26.79
N VAL A 117 43.90 12.87 25.78
CA VAL A 117 44.32 14.07 25.04
C VAL A 117 44.35 15.30 25.94
N THR A 118 43.33 15.48 26.79
CA THR A 118 43.29 16.63 27.72
C THR A 118 44.33 16.54 28.84
N ALA A 119 44.57 15.35 29.39
CA ALA A 119 45.49 15.13 30.50
C ALA A 119 46.97 15.19 30.07
N SER A 120 47.27 14.81 28.82
CA SER A 120 48.64 14.87 28.28
C SER A 120 49.10 16.29 27.93
N GLY A 121 48.25 17.32 28.07
CA GLY A 121 48.65 18.72 27.88
C GLY A 121 49.01 19.08 26.43
N ASN A 122 48.75 18.19 25.46
CA ASN A 122 49.03 18.41 24.04
C ASN A 122 47.97 19.32 23.38
N ALA A 123 47.68 20.46 23.99
CA ALA A 123 46.82 21.49 23.42
C ALA A 123 47.34 21.93 22.04
N GLU A 124 48.65 21.87 21.82
CA GLU A 124 49.28 22.19 20.53
C GLU A 124 48.87 21.25 19.39
N MET A 125 48.56 19.98 19.67
CA MET A 125 48.15 19.02 18.63
C MET A 125 46.69 19.19 18.21
N VAL A 126 45.83 19.59 19.16
CA VAL A 126 44.44 19.97 18.88
C VAL A 126 44.42 21.32 18.14
N ASN A 127 45.28 22.26 18.54
CA ASN A 127 45.38 23.56 17.90
C ASN A 127 45.96 23.44 16.47
N SER A 128 46.95 22.57 16.23
CA SER A 128 47.48 22.32 14.88
C SER A 128 46.47 21.63 13.96
N ALA A 129 45.66 20.70 14.47
CA ALA A 129 44.55 20.08 13.72
C ALA A 129 43.41 21.05 13.39
N LEU A 130 43.18 22.08 14.23
CA LEU A 130 42.18 23.13 13.99
C LEU A 130 42.71 24.29 13.13
N THR A 131 44.02 24.51 13.13
CA THR A 131 44.67 25.64 12.42
C THR A 131 45.14 25.28 11.01
N TYR A 132 45.30 23.99 10.68
CA TYR A 132 45.57 23.56 9.31
C TYR A 132 44.25 23.31 8.55
N PRO A 133 43.79 24.23 7.67
CA PRO A 133 42.80 23.85 6.67
C PRO A 133 43.45 22.80 5.76
N ALA A 134 42.83 21.61 5.70
CA ALA A 134 43.19 20.59 4.74
C ALA A 134 42.97 21.16 3.32
N TYR A 135 44.06 21.58 2.69
CA TYR A 135 44.16 21.70 1.22
C TYR A 135 44.71 20.40 0.67
#